data_AF-A0A4U5VBB1-F1
#
_entry.id   AF-A0A4U5VBB1-F1
#
_cell.length_a   1.000
_cell.length_b   1.000
_cell.length_c   1.000
_cell.angle_alpha   90.00
_cell.angle_beta   90.00
_cell.angle_gamma   90.00
#
_symmetry.space_group_name_H-M   'P 1'
#
loop_
_entity.id
_entity.type
_entity.pdbx_description
1 polymer ?
#
loop_
_entity_poly.entity_id
_entity_poly.type
_entity_poly.pdbx_seq_one_letter_code
_entity_poly.pdbx_strand_id
1 'polypeptide(L)'
;MAAQGGVLFQEKVSRMLSRRDGKPVLKPNRSLSLRDAVANRKMRKGEATCVTEMSVMMACWKHNNFVDGLCSNELSAFNTCVDKALAAMKTKSDQSGLQGGRLHPKQATTLLKRYPNMRTEI
;
A
#
# COMPACT_ATOMS: atom_id res chain seq x y z
N MET A 1 18.90 -5.05 27.10
CA MET A 1 17.80 -5.39 28.03
C MET A 1 16.45 -5.41 27.30
N ALA A 2 16.13 -6.48 26.57
CA ALA A 2 14.86 -6.61 25.82
C ALA A 2 14.15 -7.97 26.04
N ALA A 3 14.69 -8.83 26.90
CA ALA A 3 14.27 -10.24 26.99
C ALA A 3 13.04 -10.48 27.86
N GLN A 4 12.78 -9.64 28.88
CA GLN A 4 11.72 -9.91 29.87
C GLN A 4 10.29 -9.81 29.29
N GLY A 5 10.06 -8.95 28.30
CA GLY A 5 8.76 -8.84 27.63
C GLY A 5 8.44 -9.98 26.66
N GLY A 6 9.47 -10.65 26.13
CA GLY A 6 9.30 -11.73 25.14
C GLY A 6 8.73 -13.01 25.75
N VAL A 7 9.12 -13.34 26.98
CA VAL A 7 8.69 -14.57 27.66
C VAL A 7 7.20 -14.53 28.01
N LEU A 8 6.71 -13.42 28.58
CA LEU A 8 5.30 -13.21 28.89
C LEU A 8 4.42 -13.25 27.62
N PHE A 9 4.95 -12.73 26.51
CA PHE A 9 4.27 -12.78 25.22
C PHE A 9 4.14 -14.22 24.69
N GLN A 10 5.24 -15.01 24.73
CA GLN A 10 5.23 -16.40 24.30
C GLN A 10 4.27 -17.26 25.13
N GLU A 11 4.22 -17.04 26.45
CA GLU A 11 3.31 -17.75 27.34
C GLU A 11 1.84 -17.40 27.06
N LYS A 12 1.55 -16.14 26.73
CA LYS A 12 0.20 -15.74 26.32
C LYS A 12 -0.19 -16.40 24.98
N VAL A 13 0.74 -16.46 24.03
CA VAL A 13 0.51 -17.10 22.72
C VAL A 13 0.29 -18.60 22.88
N SER A 14 1.06 -19.29 23.73
CA SER A 14 0.90 -20.71 23.97
C SER A 14 -0.49 -21.05 24.54
N ARG A 15 -1.01 -20.23 25.47
CA ARG A 15 -2.40 -20.36 25.96
C ARG A 15 -3.43 -20.18 24.84
N MET A 16 -3.27 -19.19 23.97
CA MET A 16 -4.19 -18.91 22.85
C MET A 16 -4.20 -20.02 21.77
N LEU A 17 -3.09 -20.74 21.61
CA LEU A 17 -2.97 -21.90 20.71
C LEU A 17 -3.41 -23.20 21.39
N SER A 18 -3.43 -23.24 22.72
CA SER A 18 -3.77 -24.43 23.49
C SER A 18 -5.25 -24.80 23.30
N ARG A 19 -5.53 -26.09 23.32
CA ARG A 19 -6.90 -26.64 23.30
C ARG A 19 -7.44 -26.93 24.70
N ARG A 20 -6.79 -26.39 25.75
CA ARG A 20 -7.08 -26.73 27.15
C ARG A 20 -8.54 -26.44 27.52
N ASP A 21 -9.08 -25.34 27.02
CA ASP A 21 -10.47 -24.92 27.26
C ASP A 21 -11.37 -25.16 26.02
N GLY A 22 -11.00 -26.13 25.16
CA GLY A 22 -11.76 -26.49 23.95
C GLY A 22 -11.16 -25.95 22.65
N LYS A 23 -11.91 -25.15 21.89
CA LYS A 23 -11.44 -24.65 20.59
C LYS A 23 -10.36 -23.57 20.80
N PRO A 24 -9.17 -23.71 20.19
CA PRO A 24 -8.11 -22.72 20.36
C PRO A 24 -8.51 -21.40 19.71
N VAL A 25 -8.15 -20.29 20.36
CA VAL A 25 -8.48 -18.92 19.93
C VAL A 25 -7.78 -18.60 18.62
N LEU A 26 -6.52 -19.00 18.48
CA LEU A 26 -5.74 -18.81 17.26
C LEU A 26 -5.53 -20.15 16.55
N LYS A 27 -5.80 -20.16 15.24
CA LYS A 27 -5.54 -21.30 14.34
C LYS A 27 -4.70 -20.83 13.16
N PRO A 28 -3.39 -20.65 13.35
CA PRO A 28 -2.54 -20.13 12.29
C PRO A 28 -2.30 -21.21 11.22
N ASN A 29 -2.49 -20.84 9.95
CA ASN A 29 -2.22 -21.72 8.80
C ASN A 29 -0.71 -21.85 8.48
N ARG A 30 0.15 -21.08 9.18
CA ARG A 30 1.61 -21.05 9.01
C ARG A 30 2.27 -20.87 10.38
N SER A 31 3.52 -21.28 10.52
CA SER A 31 4.29 -21.09 11.76
C SER A 31 4.38 -19.60 12.13
N LEU A 32 4.27 -19.30 13.42
CA LEU A 32 4.40 -17.94 13.97
C LEU A 32 5.88 -17.56 14.14
N SER A 33 6.62 -17.60 13.04
CA SER A 33 8.05 -17.29 12.97
C SER A 33 8.31 -16.17 11.96
N LEU A 34 9.15 -15.20 12.31
CA LEU A 34 9.57 -14.15 11.37
C LEU A 34 10.36 -14.76 10.20
N ARG A 35 10.12 -14.26 8.99
CA ARG A 35 10.85 -14.62 7.77
C ARG A 35 11.97 -13.63 7.51
N ASP A 36 12.99 -14.07 6.77
CA ASP A 36 14.15 -13.24 6.41
C ASP A 36 13.91 -12.37 5.17
N ALA A 37 12.63 -12.13 4.82
CA ALA A 37 12.24 -11.33 3.68
C ALA A 37 10.92 -10.60 3.96
N VAL A 38 10.79 -9.40 3.38
CA VAL A 38 9.58 -8.59 3.44
C VAL A 38 8.81 -8.69 2.13
N ALA A 39 7.49 -8.52 2.19
CA ALA A 39 6.66 -8.50 0.99
C ALA A 39 6.99 -7.28 0.12
N ASN A 40 6.95 -7.46 -1.20
CA ASN A 40 7.04 -6.34 -2.12
C ASN A 40 5.88 -5.36 -1.91
N ARG A 41 6.16 -4.07 -2.12
CA ARG A 41 5.13 -3.03 -2.07
C ARG A 41 4.15 -3.27 -3.21
N LYS A 42 2.87 -3.41 -2.88
CA LYS A 42 1.82 -3.47 -3.90
C LYS A 42 1.78 -2.13 -4.64
N MET A 43 1.80 -2.19 -5.97
CA MET A 43 1.55 -1.02 -6.79
C MET A 43 0.11 -0.55 -6.50
N ARG A 44 -0.08 0.77 -6.36
CA ARG A 44 -1.42 1.34 -6.22
C ARG A 44 -2.17 1.04 -7.52
N LYS A 45 -3.40 0.51 -7.40
CA LYS A 45 -4.28 0.35 -8.57
C LYS A 45 -4.54 1.75 -9.14
N GLY A 46 -4.62 1.86 -10.46
CA GLY A 46 -4.98 3.13 -11.10
C GLY A 46 -6.37 3.56 -10.65
N GLU A 47 -6.51 4.83 -10.28
CA GLU A 47 -7.78 5.49 -10.03
C GLU A 47 -8.03 6.46 -11.19
N ALA A 48 -9.29 6.64 -11.59
CA ALA A 48 -9.63 7.63 -12.61
C ALA A 48 -9.28 9.03 -12.07
N THR A 49 -8.36 9.72 -12.74
CA THR A 49 -8.01 11.11 -12.45
C THR A 49 -8.94 12.07 -13.20
N CYS A 50 -9.10 13.29 -12.70
CA CYS A 50 -9.88 14.36 -13.35
C CYS A 50 -11.39 14.10 -13.48
N VAL A 51 -11.97 13.27 -12.59
CA VAL A 51 -13.41 12.93 -12.61
C VAL A 51 -14.28 14.16 -12.33
N THR A 52 -13.80 15.08 -11.50
CA THR A 52 -14.49 16.33 -11.16
C THR A 52 -14.60 17.29 -12.33
N GLU A 53 -13.52 17.47 -13.08
CA GLU A 53 -13.49 18.34 -14.26
C GLU A 53 -14.29 17.71 -15.40
N MET A 54 -14.22 16.37 -15.52
CA MET A 54 -15.04 15.63 -16.47
C MET A 54 -16.54 15.79 -16.18
N SER A 55 -16.97 15.73 -14.93
CA SER A 55 -18.40 15.87 -14.60
C SER A 55 -18.94 17.27 -14.88
N VAL A 56 -18.14 18.32 -14.64
CA VAL A 56 -18.50 19.71 -14.95
C VAL A 56 -18.59 19.94 -16.46
N MET A 57 -17.62 19.44 -17.23
CA MET A 57 -17.64 19.51 -18.69
C MET A 57 -18.86 18.80 -19.28
N MET A 58 -19.17 17.60 -18.77
CA MET A 58 -20.35 16.84 -19.20
C MET A 58 -21.66 17.54 -18.85
N ALA A 59 -21.72 18.24 -17.71
CA ALA A 59 -22.88 19.06 -17.34
C ALA A 59 -23.07 20.23 -18.31
N CYS A 60 -21.99 20.95 -18.65
CA CYS A 60 -22.04 22.04 -19.62
C CYS A 60 -22.49 21.54 -21.00
N TRP A 61 -21.90 20.44 -21.48
CA TRP A 61 -22.29 19.82 -22.75
C TRP A 61 -23.77 19.44 -22.77
N LYS A 62 -24.27 18.85 -21.68
CA LYS A 62 -25.69 18.47 -21.58
C LYS A 62 -26.63 19.69 -21.69
N HIS A 63 -26.24 20.84 -21.14
CA HIS A 63 -27.05 22.07 -21.24
C HIS A 63 -26.94 22.75 -22.60
N ASN A 64 -25.79 22.63 -23.27
CA ASN A 64 -25.47 23.36 -24.50
C ASN A 64 -25.47 22.47 -25.75
N ASN A 65 -26.22 21.36 -25.74
CA ASN A 65 -26.31 20.40 -26.86
C ASN A 65 -24.95 19.91 -27.38
N PHE A 66 -23.99 19.71 -26.48
CA PHE A 66 -22.65 19.22 -26.78
C PHE A 66 -21.85 20.11 -27.75
N VAL A 67 -22.11 21.42 -27.76
CA VAL A 67 -21.33 22.39 -28.55
C VAL A 67 -20.09 22.82 -27.76
N ASP A 68 -18.91 22.40 -28.23
CA ASP A 68 -17.63 22.67 -27.55
C ASP A 68 -17.32 24.16 -27.36
N GLY A 69 -17.71 25.01 -28.32
CA GLY A 69 -17.45 26.45 -28.25
C GLY A 69 -18.15 27.14 -27.07
N LEU A 70 -19.28 26.60 -26.60
CA LEU A 70 -20.02 27.14 -25.45
C LEU A 70 -19.46 26.63 -24.10
N CYS A 71 -18.70 25.54 -24.13
CA CYS A 71 -18.10 24.89 -22.96
C CYS A 71 -16.57 24.93 -22.99
N SER A 72 -15.99 25.95 -23.67
CA SER A 72 -14.55 26.06 -23.88
C SER A 72 -13.77 26.18 -22.57
N ASN A 73 -14.37 26.80 -21.56
CA ASN A 73 -13.76 27.00 -20.25
C ASN A 73 -13.64 25.66 -19.51
N GLU A 74 -14.72 24.89 -19.46
CA GLU A 74 -14.79 23.56 -18.83
C GLU A 74 -13.88 22.56 -19.55
N LEU A 75 -13.84 22.61 -20.88
CA LEU A 75 -12.95 21.80 -21.69
C LEU A 75 -11.48 22.14 -21.43
N SER A 76 -11.13 23.42 -21.32
CA SER A 76 -9.78 23.85 -20.98
C SER A 76 -9.36 23.37 -19.58
N ALA A 77 -10.27 23.46 -18.60
CA ALA A 77 -10.02 23.01 -17.24
C ALA A 77 -9.77 21.48 -17.20
N PHE A 78 -10.61 20.70 -17.90
CA PHE A 78 -10.42 19.26 -18.03
C PHE A 78 -9.06 18.91 -18.65
N ASN A 79 -8.70 19.53 -19.77
CA ASN A 79 -7.42 19.28 -20.44
C ASN A 79 -6.23 19.63 -19.54
N THR A 80 -6.28 20.76 -18.82
CA THR A 80 -5.20 21.11 -17.88
C THR A 80 -5.07 20.09 -16.74
N CYS A 81 -6.18 19.50 -16.28
CA CYS A 81 -6.12 18.42 -15.30
C CYS A 81 -5.46 17.17 -15.90
N VAL A 82 -5.83 16.79 -17.13
CA VAL A 82 -5.25 15.64 -17.84
C VAL A 82 -3.74 15.81 -18.01
N ASP A 83 -3.27 16.98 -18.46
CA ASP A 83 -1.84 17.25 -18.65
C ASP A 83 -1.07 17.15 -17.33
N LYS A 84 -1.62 17.71 -16.25
CA LYS A 84 -1.04 17.59 -14.89
C LYS A 84 -1.03 16.14 -14.42
N ALA A 85 -2.09 15.38 -14.66
CA ALA A 85 -2.19 13.98 -14.29
C ALA A 85 -1.14 13.13 -15.04
N LEU A 86 -0.99 13.34 -16.36
CA LEU A 86 0.02 12.69 -17.17
C LEU A 86 1.45 13.02 -16.71
N ALA A 87 1.73 14.29 -16.41
CA ALA A 87 3.02 14.72 -15.87
C ALA A 87 3.31 14.10 -14.50
N ALA A 88 2.29 14.03 -13.61
CA ALA A 88 2.41 13.40 -12.31
C ALA A 88 2.61 11.88 -12.39
N MET A 89 2.02 11.20 -13.37
CA MET A 89 2.24 9.76 -13.58
C MET A 89 3.70 9.47 -13.98
N LYS A 90 4.27 10.29 -14.87
CA LYS A 90 5.67 10.17 -15.30
C LYS A 90 6.66 10.43 -14.15
N THR A 91 6.37 11.36 -13.24
CA THR A 91 7.26 11.64 -12.10
C THR A 91 7.13 10.62 -10.96
N LYS A 92 5.95 10.01 -10.79
CA LYS A 92 5.70 8.99 -9.74
C LYS A 92 6.39 7.65 -10.02
N SER A 93 6.66 7.28 -11.27
CA SER A 93 7.45 6.08 -11.57
C SER A 93 8.86 6.20 -11.00
N ASP A 94 9.44 7.39 -11.08
CA ASP A 94 10.85 7.63 -10.82
C ASP A 94 11.12 7.89 -9.33
N GLN A 95 10.16 8.47 -8.60
CA GLN A 95 10.29 8.78 -7.17
C GLN A 95 9.94 7.64 -6.20
N SER A 96 9.76 6.42 -6.71
CA SER A 96 9.39 5.26 -5.88
C SER A 96 10.48 4.80 -4.88
N GLY A 97 11.67 5.40 -4.92
CA GLY A 97 12.84 5.00 -4.15
C GLY A 97 12.83 5.32 -2.64
N LEU A 98 12.24 6.44 -2.20
CA LEU A 98 12.54 6.99 -0.85
C LEU A 98 11.38 7.74 -0.15
N GLN A 99 10.12 7.53 -0.55
CA GLN A 99 9.00 8.21 0.10
C GLN A 99 8.75 7.70 1.53
N GLY A 100 9.13 8.50 2.53
CA GLY A 100 8.61 8.41 3.91
C GLY A 100 9.49 7.68 4.93
N GLY A 101 10.82 7.74 4.82
CA GLY A 101 11.74 7.24 5.85
C GLY A 101 11.77 5.71 6.01
N ARG A 102 11.10 4.96 5.11
CA ARG A 102 11.10 3.50 5.08
C ARG A 102 12.03 3.00 3.99
N LEU A 103 12.85 1.99 4.32
CA LEU A 103 13.71 1.30 3.36
C LEU A 103 12.88 0.64 2.25
N HIS A 104 13.43 0.62 1.04
CA HIS A 104 12.83 -0.13 -0.06
C HIS A 104 12.82 -1.63 0.28
N PRO A 105 11.77 -2.41 -0.06
CA PRO A 105 11.67 -3.83 0.31
C PRO A 105 12.87 -4.68 -0.10
N LYS A 106 13.52 -4.35 -1.23
CA LYS A 106 14.77 -5.00 -1.66
C LYS A 106 15.91 -4.74 -0.67
N GLN A 107 16.10 -3.50 -0.23
CA GLN A 107 17.14 -3.13 0.74
C GLN A 107 16.88 -3.79 2.09
N ALA A 108 15.64 -3.75 2.58
CA ALA A 108 15.26 -4.40 3.83
C ALA A 108 15.47 -5.92 3.78
N THR A 109 15.10 -6.57 2.66
CA THR A 109 15.33 -8.01 2.47
C THR A 109 16.82 -8.35 2.44
N THR A 110 17.66 -7.51 1.82
CA THR A 110 19.12 -7.72 1.85
C THR A 110 19.67 -7.65 3.27
N LEU A 111 19.19 -6.73 4.11
CA LEU A 111 19.59 -6.64 5.51
C LEU A 111 19.14 -7.85 6.33
N LEU A 112 17.88 -8.28 6.16
CA LEU A 112 17.34 -9.46 6.84
C LEU A 112 18.07 -10.76 6.46
N LYS A 113 18.52 -10.87 5.21
CA LYS A 113 19.35 -12.01 4.77
C LYS A 113 20.74 -12.05 5.40
N ARG A 114 21.31 -10.89 5.77
CA ARG A 114 22.60 -10.83 6.46
C ARG A 114 22.51 -11.25 7.92
N TYR A 115 21.35 -11.01 8.55
CA TYR A 115 21.07 -11.36 9.93
C TYR A 115 19.77 -12.17 10.02
N PRO A 116 19.80 -13.45 9.57
CA PRO A 116 18.62 -14.28 9.53
C PRO A 116 18.11 -14.59 10.94
N ASN A 117 16.81 -14.80 11.05
CA ASN A 117 16.21 -15.19 12.31
C ASN A 117 16.56 -16.66 12.62
N MET A 118 17.08 -16.93 13.81
CA MET A 118 17.37 -18.30 14.26
C MET A 118 16.05 -19.05 14.45
N ARG A 119 15.82 -20.09 13.64
CA ARG A 119 14.57 -20.88 13.67
C ARG A 119 14.70 -22.19 14.43
N THR A 120 15.92 -22.60 14.72
CA THR A 120 16.28 -23.79 15.50
C THR A 120 17.30 -23.34 16.53
N GLU A 121 17.14 -23.79 17.77
CA GLU A 121 18.17 -23.61 18.81
C GLU A 121 19.46 -24.32 18.36
N ILE A 122 20.61 -23.69 18.61
CA ILE A 122 21.95 -24.27 18.36
C ILE A 122 22.33 -25.13 19.55
#